data_AF-A0A9Y2IIR5-F1
#
_entry.id   AF-A0A9Y2IIR5-F1
#
_cell.length_a   1.000
_cell.length_b   1.000
_cell.length_c   1.000
_cell.angle_alpha   90.00
_cell.angle_beta   90.00
_cell.angle_gamma   90.00
#
_symmetry.space_group_name_H-M   'P 1'
#
loop_
_entity.id
_entity.type
_entity.pdbx_description
1 polymer ?
#
loop_
_entity_poly.entity_id
_entity_poly.type
_entity_poly.pdbx_seq_one_letter_code
_entity_poly.pdbx_strand_id
1 'polypeptide(L)'
;MATTFWVGEIFDPNAEDGSQVESAYDDRWLDHYGGCDGVVTAGNCDTEPRTAANGFFPTRMTPRENPFYLDLPYDDVGDEVANRQRASVVPWASDERYSARVSDPGFSLLKNRWVRMLLADKICYGQIQDAGPGQYDDAKYVFGADDARPANDRFNGAGMDVSPALNGCLGFAELDGENDRIDWQFIDDSAVPPGPWKIIVTTSGVTHES
;
A
#
# COMPACT_ATOMS: atom_id res chain seq x y z
N MET A 1 -9.28 9.85 -4.49
CA MET A 1 -9.16 10.09 -3.04
C MET A 1 -8.12 9.14 -2.51
N ALA A 2 -7.52 9.47 -1.37
CA ALA A 2 -6.73 8.53 -0.59
C ALA A 2 -7.25 8.49 0.85
N THR A 3 -7.30 7.29 1.41
CA THR A 3 -7.70 7.00 2.79
C THR A 3 -6.51 6.49 3.58
N THR A 4 -6.65 6.29 4.89
CA THR A 4 -5.56 5.76 5.74
C THR A 4 -5.94 4.40 6.26
N PHE A 5 -4.99 3.46 6.19
CA PHE A 5 -5.10 2.12 6.75
C PHE A 5 -3.82 1.79 7.51
N TRP A 6 -3.87 0.84 8.43
CA TRP A 6 -2.67 0.46 9.17
C TRP A 6 -2.53 -1.02 9.47
N VAL A 7 -1.28 -1.51 9.50
CA VAL A 7 -1.01 -2.92 9.85
C VAL A 7 -1.54 -3.20 11.26
N GLY A 8 -2.44 -4.16 11.36
CA GLY A 8 -3.13 -4.56 12.58
C GLY A 8 -4.51 -3.92 12.78
N GLU A 9 -4.96 -3.04 11.89
CA GLU A 9 -6.33 -2.53 11.88
C GLU A 9 -7.35 -3.67 11.75
N ILE A 10 -8.44 -3.59 12.51
CA ILE A 10 -9.61 -4.46 12.35
C ILE A 10 -10.82 -3.54 12.23
N PHE A 11 -11.21 -3.23 11.00
CA PHE A 11 -12.34 -2.36 10.67
C PHE A 11 -13.68 -3.11 10.79
N ASP A 12 -13.79 -4.29 10.19
CA ASP A 12 -14.92 -5.21 10.33
C ASP A 12 -14.42 -6.66 10.30
N PRO A 13 -14.41 -7.37 11.46
CA PRO A 13 -13.90 -8.75 11.52
C PRO A 13 -14.74 -9.77 10.74
N ASN A 14 -15.89 -9.36 10.18
CA ASN A 14 -16.75 -10.23 9.38
C ASN A 14 -16.69 -9.95 7.87
N ALA A 15 -15.99 -8.89 7.45
CA ALA A 15 -15.77 -8.57 6.05
C ALA A 15 -14.46 -9.19 5.55
N GLU A 16 -14.44 -9.61 4.29
CA GLU A 16 -13.25 -10.20 3.64
C GLU A 16 -12.08 -9.22 3.59
N ASP A 17 -12.37 -7.92 3.43
CA ASP A 17 -11.43 -6.81 3.37
C ASP A 17 -11.40 -5.97 4.67
N GLY A 18 -11.98 -6.49 5.75
CA GLY A 18 -12.22 -5.71 6.96
C GLY A 18 -11.09 -5.74 7.99
N SER A 19 -9.93 -6.30 7.67
CA SER A 19 -8.83 -6.46 8.61
C SER A 19 -7.48 -6.42 7.91
N GLN A 20 -6.57 -5.58 8.42
CA GLN A 20 -5.21 -5.37 7.91
C GLN A 20 -4.17 -6.06 8.80
N VAL A 21 -4.58 -7.14 9.47
CA VAL A 21 -3.67 -8.09 10.12
C VAL A 21 -2.92 -8.97 9.11
N GLU A 22 -3.49 -9.07 7.92
CA GLU A 22 -3.00 -9.72 6.70
C GLU A 22 -3.04 -8.68 5.57
N SER A 23 -2.38 -8.95 4.46
CA SER A 23 -2.50 -8.16 3.21
C SER A 23 -2.72 -9.11 2.04
N ALA A 24 -3.12 -8.57 0.88
CA ALA A 24 -3.19 -9.30 -0.38
C ALA A 24 -1.88 -10.07 -0.72
N TYR A 25 -0.75 -9.68 -0.14
CA TYR A 25 0.54 -10.31 -0.39
C TYR A 25 1.19 -11.01 0.80
N ASP A 26 0.59 -10.99 2.00
CA ASP A 26 1.20 -11.53 3.21
C ASP A 26 0.15 -11.94 4.25
N ASP A 27 -0.07 -13.25 4.39
CA ASP A 27 -0.99 -13.86 5.37
C ASP A 27 -0.46 -13.77 6.82
N ARG A 28 0.73 -13.20 7.02
CA ARG A 28 1.30 -12.94 8.35
C ARG A 28 1.78 -11.51 8.49
N TRP A 29 1.15 -10.57 7.78
CA TRP A 29 1.63 -9.20 7.67
C TRP A 29 1.85 -8.53 9.03
N LEU A 30 0.93 -8.69 9.98
CA LEU A 30 1.08 -8.16 11.35
C LEU A 30 2.35 -8.67 12.04
N ASP A 31 2.62 -9.98 11.95
CA ASP A 31 3.86 -10.54 12.51
C ASP A 31 5.05 -10.01 11.72
N HIS A 32 5.10 -10.19 10.40
CA HIS A 32 6.26 -9.78 9.60
C HIS A 32 6.60 -8.30 9.73
N TYR A 33 5.59 -7.40 9.78
CA TYR A 33 5.77 -5.98 10.04
C TYR A 33 6.34 -5.69 11.42
N GLY A 34 6.04 -6.52 12.43
CA GLY A 34 6.57 -6.42 13.79
C GLY A 34 5.53 -6.08 14.87
N GLY A 35 4.24 -6.08 14.53
CA GLY A 35 3.14 -5.74 15.42
C GLY A 35 2.33 -4.55 14.90
N CYS A 36 1.44 -4.02 15.76
CA CYS A 36 0.55 -2.91 15.45
C CYS A 36 1.31 -1.67 14.93
N ASP A 37 0.95 -1.17 13.74
CA ASP A 37 1.39 0.14 13.21
C ASP A 37 0.57 1.28 13.81
N GLY A 38 0.68 1.45 15.12
CA GLY A 38 -0.15 2.37 15.87
C GLY A 38 0.05 2.23 17.37
N VAL A 39 -1.03 2.40 18.11
CA VAL A 39 -1.10 2.21 19.56
C VAL A 39 -2.08 1.10 19.89
N VAL A 40 -1.69 0.20 20.78
CA VAL A 40 -2.61 -0.83 21.27
C VAL A 40 -3.45 -0.26 22.41
N THR A 41 -4.75 -0.07 22.17
CA THR A 41 -5.72 0.38 23.18
C THR A 41 -6.74 -0.71 23.45
N ALA A 42 -6.82 -1.19 24.70
CA ALA A 42 -7.77 -2.24 25.10
C ALA A 42 -7.74 -3.52 24.23
N GLY A 43 -6.58 -3.83 23.62
CA GLY A 43 -6.39 -4.99 22.75
C GLY A 43 -6.59 -4.72 21.26
N ASN A 44 -7.06 -3.53 20.88
CA ASN A 44 -7.20 -3.10 19.48
C ASN A 44 -5.98 -2.30 19.04
N CYS A 45 -5.61 -2.39 17.77
CA CYS A 45 -4.60 -1.54 17.16
C CYS A 45 -5.28 -0.30 16.58
N ASP A 46 -5.09 0.86 17.19
CA ASP A 46 -5.58 2.15 16.69
C ASP A 46 -4.44 2.93 16.04
N THR A 47 -4.73 3.71 14.99
CA THR A 47 -3.75 4.61 14.36
C THR A 47 -3.27 5.71 15.32
N GLU A 48 -2.15 6.36 15.00
CA GLU A 48 -1.62 7.50 15.77
C GLU A 48 -0.98 8.57 14.86
N PRO A 49 -0.93 9.86 15.29
CA PRO A 49 -0.26 10.90 14.53
C PRO A 49 1.22 10.60 14.29
N ARG A 50 1.68 10.83 13.06
CA ARG A 50 3.11 10.74 12.68
C ARG A 50 3.72 12.13 12.53
N THR A 51 4.98 12.27 12.92
CA THR A 51 5.69 13.56 12.85
C THR A 51 7.07 13.41 12.25
N ALA A 52 7.58 14.48 11.64
CA ALA A 52 8.93 14.49 11.09
C ALA A 52 10.03 14.31 12.15
N ALA A 53 9.74 14.53 13.44
CA ALA A 53 10.72 14.48 14.53
C ALA A 53 11.36 13.09 14.70
N ASN A 54 10.63 12.03 14.39
CA ASN A 54 11.12 10.64 14.37
C ASN A 54 11.08 10.03 12.96
N GLY A 55 11.05 10.86 11.92
CA GLY A 55 10.94 10.39 10.53
C GLY A 55 9.60 9.74 10.19
N PHE A 56 8.52 10.07 10.91
CA PHE A 56 7.17 9.53 10.74
C PHE A 56 7.00 8.04 11.11
N PHE A 57 7.96 7.47 11.85
CA PHE A 57 7.91 6.07 12.27
C PHE A 57 6.86 5.80 13.38
N PRO A 58 6.43 4.53 13.55
CA PRO A 58 5.77 4.00 14.74
C PRO A 58 6.37 4.51 16.05
N THR A 59 5.54 4.93 17.04
CA THR A 59 6.05 5.45 18.32
C THR A 59 6.19 4.38 19.39
N ARG A 60 5.49 3.24 19.23
CA ARG A 60 5.43 2.15 20.22
C ARG A 60 6.26 0.92 19.87
N MET A 61 6.76 0.85 18.64
CA MET A 61 7.54 -0.27 18.12
C MET A 61 8.52 0.22 17.06
N THR A 62 9.46 -0.63 16.67
CA THR A 62 10.29 -0.41 15.48
C THR A 62 9.86 -1.45 14.46
N PRO A 63 9.35 -1.03 13.29
CA PRO A 63 8.87 -1.98 12.30
C PRO A 63 10.04 -2.76 11.70
N ARG A 64 9.76 -3.98 11.27
CA ARG A 64 10.69 -4.86 10.54
C ARG A 64 10.56 -4.68 9.02
N GLU A 65 9.45 -4.11 8.58
CA GLU A 65 9.15 -3.76 7.20
C GLU A 65 8.98 -2.24 7.04
N ASN A 66 8.89 -1.76 5.80
CA ASN A 66 8.85 -0.33 5.52
C ASN A 66 7.56 0.30 6.07
N PRO A 67 7.62 1.30 6.98
CA PRO A 67 6.42 1.97 7.49
C PRO A 67 5.75 2.90 6.48
N PHE A 68 6.41 3.21 5.36
CA PHE A 68 5.85 3.95 4.24
C PHE A 68 5.29 2.96 3.23
N TYR A 69 4.16 2.35 3.54
CA TYR A 69 3.45 1.45 2.65
C TYR A 69 2.10 2.01 2.21
N LEU A 70 1.61 1.49 1.09
CA LEU A 70 0.32 1.83 0.48
C LEU A 70 -0.28 0.61 -0.22
N ASP A 71 -1.52 0.76 -0.65
CA ASP A 71 -2.17 -0.14 -1.61
C ASP A 71 -2.48 0.58 -2.95
N LEU A 72 -2.82 -0.22 -3.96
CA LEU A 72 -3.46 0.24 -5.19
C LEU A 72 -4.49 -0.81 -5.61
N PRO A 73 -5.56 -0.44 -6.35
CA PRO A 73 -6.70 -1.32 -6.60
C PRO A 73 -6.42 -2.32 -7.74
N TYR A 74 -5.36 -3.11 -7.57
CA TYR A 74 -4.92 -4.12 -8.51
C TYR A 74 -4.17 -5.25 -7.78
N ASP A 75 -4.87 -6.30 -7.38
CA ASP A 75 -4.31 -7.49 -6.78
C ASP A 75 -3.88 -8.49 -7.87
N ASP A 76 -2.62 -8.46 -8.25
CA ASP A 76 -2.10 -9.33 -9.30
C ASP A 76 -1.77 -10.76 -8.86
N VAL A 77 -2.17 -11.14 -7.63
CA VAL A 77 -1.99 -12.47 -7.04
C VAL A 77 -3.34 -13.08 -6.66
N GLY A 78 -4.09 -12.44 -5.77
CA GLY A 78 -5.35 -12.96 -5.20
C GLY A 78 -6.58 -12.74 -6.07
N ASP A 79 -6.64 -11.66 -6.87
CA ASP A 79 -7.76 -11.43 -7.80
C ASP A 79 -7.55 -12.17 -9.13
N GLU A 80 -8.52 -13.02 -9.49
CA GLU A 80 -8.43 -13.90 -10.66
C GLU A 80 -8.40 -13.12 -12.00
N VAL A 81 -9.09 -11.98 -12.08
CA VAL A 81 -9.13 -11.15 -13.29
C VAL A 81 -7.81 -10.41 -13.46
N ALA A 82 -7.36 -9.72 -12.41
CA ALA A 82 -6.08 -9.03 -12.36
C ALA A 82 -4.91 -9.98 -12.61
N ASN A 83 -4.89 -11.16 -11.96
CA ASN A 83 -3.83 -12.15 -12.17
C ASN A 83 -3.75 -12.60 -13.65
N ARG A 84 -4.89 -12.88 -14.29
CA ARG A 84 -4.91 -13.30 -15.71
C ARG A 84 -4.45 -12.21 -16.68
N GLN A 85 -4.76 -10.96 -16.41
CA GLN A 85 -4.45 -9.86 -17.33
C GLN A 85 -3.10 -9.17 -17.06
N ARG A 86 -2.47 -9.44 -15.90
CA ARG A 86 -1.27 -8.71 -15.41
C ARG A 86 -0.13 -8.63 -16.43
N ALA A 87 0.11 -9.70 -17.19
CA ALA A 87 1.17 -9.73 -18.20
C ALA A 87 0.96 -8.71 -19.35
N SER A 88 -0.29 -8.29 -19.58
CA SER A 88 -0.66 -7.37 -20.65
C SER A 88 -0.84 -5.93 -20.17
N VAL A 89 -1.22 -5.72 -18.91
CA VAL A 89 -1.58 -4.39 -18.39
C VAL A 89 -0.50 -3.76 -17.51
N VAL A 90 0.35 -4.56 -16.85
CA VAL A 90 1.41 -4.04 -15.98
C VAL A 90 2.59 -3.55 -16.85
N PRO A 91 2.96 -2.26 -16.81
CA PRO A 91 3.91 -1.67 -17.76
C PRO A 91 5.31 -2.30 -17.75
N TRP A 92 5.74 -2.85 -16.62
CA TRP A 92 7.06 -3.47 -16.43
C TRP A 92 7.01 -5.00 -16.49
N ALA A 93 5.90 -5.61 -16.89
CA ALA A 93 5.78 -7.07 -16.95
C ALA A 93 6.82 -7.73 -17.87
N SER A 94 7.26 -7.02 -18.91
CA SER A 94 8.29 -7.49 -19.85
C SER A 94 9.72 -7.21 -19.40
N ASP A 95 9.93 -6.44 -18.33
CA ASP A 95 11.28 -6.11 -17.86
C ASP A 95 11.99 -7.36 -17.36
N GLU A 96 13.32 -7.39 -17.46
CA GLU A 96 14.15 -8.55 -17.09
C GLU A 96 13.91 -9.03 -15.65
N ARG A 97 13.59 -8.10 -14.74
CA ARG A 97 13.26 -8.38 -13.34
C ARG A 97 11.99 -9.24 -13.18
N TYR A 98 11.04 -9.14 -14.11
CA TYR A 98 9.70 -9.69 -13.97
C TYR A 98 9.38 -10.78 -14.99
N SER A 99 9.94 -10.69 -16.19
CA SER A 99 9.57 -11.51 -17.35
C SER A 99 9.72 -13.01 -17.13
N ALA A 100 10.70 -13.44 -16.32
CA ALA A 100 10.90 -14.84 -15.96
C ALA A 100 9.84 -15.41 -14.98
N ARG A 101 9.13 -14.54 -14.26
CA ARG A 101 8.12 -14.91 -13.24
C ARG A 101 6.73 -14.38 -13.56
N VAL A 102 6.55 -13.70 -14.70
CA VAL A 102 5.28 -13.10 -15.10
C VAL A 102 4.13 -14.12 -15.19
N SER A 103 4.43 -15.39 -15.48
CA SER A 103 3.46 -16.49 -15.53
C SER A 103 3.29 -17.25 -14.21
N ASP A 104 4.00 -16.89 -13.15
CA ASP A 104 3.91 -17.55 -11.84
C ASP A 104 2.82 -16.86 -11.00
N PRO A 105 1.65 -17.48 -10.81
CA PRO A 105 0.51 -16.81 -10.19
C PRO A 105 0.77 -16.36 -8.74
N GLY A 106 1.72 -16.98 -8.03
CA GLY A 106 2.10 -16.61 -6.66
C GLY A 106 3.17 -15.51 -6.57
N PHE A 107 3.64 -14.99 -7.71
CA PHE A 107 4.62 -13.90 -7.75
C PHE A 107 3.93 -12.59 -8.12
N SER A 108 3.98 -11.59 -7.24
CA SER A 108 3.48 -10.24 -7.54
C SER A 108 4.48 -9.42 -8.36
N LEU A 109 3.98 -8.75 -9.38
CA LEU A 109 4.62 -7.70 -10.16
C LEU A 109 4.53 -6.34 -9.46
N LEU A 110 3.63 -6.17 -8.48
CA LEU A 110 3.39 -4.90 -7.77
C LEU A 110 4.08 -4.84 -6.42
N LYS A 111 4.04 -5.90 -5.60
CA LYS A 111 4.63 -5.89 -4.24
C LYS A 111 6.06 -5.36 -4.27
N ASN A 112 6.36 -4.45 -3.36
CA ASN A 112 7.64 -3.74 -3.21
C ASN A 112 7.98 -2.72 -4.31
N ARG A 113 7.14 -2.50 -5.34
CA ARG A 113 7.29 -1.34 -6.25
C ARG A 113 7.06 -0.05 -5.47
N TRP A 114 7.67 1.03 -5.95
CA TRP A 114 7.60 2.33 -5.31
C TRP A 114 6.61 3.25 -6.00
N VAL A 115 5.92 4.04 -5.19
CA VAL A 115 4.99 5.08 -5.64
C VAL A 115 5.42 6.41 -5.05
N ARG A 116 5.51 7.43 -5.92
CA ARG A 116 5.64 8.83 -5.53
C ARG A 116 4.25 9.40 -5.35
N MET A 117 4.00 10.07 -4.23
CA MET A 117 2.74 10.76 -3.92
C MET A 117 3.01 12.25 -3.69
N LEU A 118 2.04 13.09 -4.07
CA LEU A 118 2.08 14.54 -3.93
C LEU A 118 0.74 15.03 -3.38
N LEU A 119 0.81 15.78 -2.26
CA LEU A 119 -0.29 16.57 -1.75
C LEU A 119 0.19 18.01 -1.54
N ALA A 120 -0.39 18.96 -2.27
CA ALA A 120 0.06 20.36 -2.30
C ALA A 120 1.57 20.51 -2.62
N ASP A 121 2.42 20.79 -1.63
CA ASP A 121 3.88 20.90 -1.76
C ASP A 121 4.65 19.71 -1.15
N LYS A 122 3.95 18.72 -0.59
CA LYS A 122 4.55 17.57 0.09
C LYS A 122 4.68 16.39 -0.85
N ILE A 123 5.91 15.91 -1.02
CA ILE A 123 6.22 14.73 -1.82
C ILE A 123 6.73 13.63 -0.89
N CYS A 124 6.06 12.48 -0.93
CA CYS A 124 6.43 11.30 -0.15
C CYS A 124 6.48 10.08 -1.04
N TYR A 125 7.17 9.05 -0.60
CA TYR A 125 7.38 7.82 -1.35
C TYR A 125 7.05 6.63 -0.47
N GLY A 126 6.35 5.64 -1.03
CA GLY A 126 6.01 4.41 -0.31
C GLY A 126 6.13 3.18 -1.20
N GLN A 127 6.15 2.01 -0.57
CA GLN A 127 6.12 0.71 -1.24
C GLN A 127 4.70 0.15 -1.26
N ILE A 128 4.32 -0.47 -2.37
CA ILE A 128 3.07 -1.24 -2.45
C ILE A 128 3.23 -2.49 -1.58
N GLN A 129 2.40 -2.62 -0.55
CA GLN A 129 2.38 -3.77 0.36
C GLN A 129 1.03 -4.44 0.48
N ASP A 130 0.00 -3.88 -0.15
CA ASP A 130 -1.34 -4.45 -0.19
C ASP A 130 -2.04 -4.06 -1.50
N ALA A 131 -3.28 -4.51 -1.70
CA ALA A 131 -4.14 -4.15 -2.82
C ALA A 131 -5.53 -3.71 -2.34
N GLY A 132 -6.13 -2.73 -3.02
CA GLY A 132 -7.39 -2.11 -2.60
C GLY A 132 -7.39 -0.60 -2.89
N PRO A 133 -8.34 0.17 -2.32
CA PRO A 133 -9.51 -0.27 -1.54
C PRO A 133 -10.73 -0.57 -2.41
N GLY A 134 -11.54 -1.54 -1.97
CA GLY A 134 -12.88 -1.84 -2.51
C GLY A 134 -12.95 -2.40 -3.93
N GLN A 135 -11.89 -2.24 -4.73
CA GLN A 135 -11.70 -2.79 -6.06
C GLN A 135 -10.29 -3.38 -6.17
N TYR A 136 -10.15 -4.49 -6.90
CA TYR A 136 -8.90 -5.27 -6.94
C TYR A 136 -8.40 -5.58 -8.36
N ASP A 137 -9.05 -5.08 -9.41
CA ASP A 137 -8.65 -5.32 -10.81
C ASP A 137 -8.73 -4.06 -11.70
N ASP A 138 -8.63 -2.86 -11.11
CA ASP A 138 -8.79 -1.57 -11.80
C ASP A 138 -7.56 -1.17 -12.62
N ALA A 139 -7.26 -1.96 -13.65
CA ALA A 139 -6.13 -1.73 -14.56
C ALA A 139 -6.19 -0.37 -15.24
N LYS A 140 -7.41 0.18 -15.47
CA LYS A 140 -7.58 1.47 -16.15
C LYS A 140 -7.13 2.61 -15.27
N TYR A 141 -7.48 2.59 -13.99
CA TYR A 141 -6.99 3.57 -13.02
C TYR A 141 -5.49 3.40 -12.77
N VAL A 142 -5.04 2.17 -12.52
CA VAL A 142 -3.67 1.93 -12.04
C VAL A 142 -2.63 2.06 -13.15
N PHE A 143 -2.93 1.60 -14.38
CA PHE A 143 -1.95 1.56 -15.48
C PHE A 143 -2.37 2.33 -16.74
N GLY A 144 -3.60 2.84 -16.78
CA GLY A 144 -4.12 3.56 -17.94
C GLY A 144 -3.41 4.88 -18.19
N ALA A 145 -3.30 5.26 -19.45
CA ALA A 145 -2.68 6.53 -19.86
C ALA A 145 -3.65 7.74 -19.78
N ASP A 146 -4.95 7.49 -19.61
CA ASP A 146 -6.00 8.49 -19.75
C ASP A 146 -6.35 9.22 -18.44
N ASP A 147 -5.51 9.12 -17.39
CA ASP A 147 -5.75 9.72 -16.07
C ASP A 147 -7.16 9.40 -15.52
N ALA A 148 -7.52 8.12 -15.63
CA ALA A 148 -8.81 7.62 -15.18
C ALA A 148 -9.00 7.89 -13.68
N ARG A 149 -10.26 7.94 -13.25
CA ARG A 149 -10.61 7.96 -11.83
C ARG A 149 -10.83 6.53 -11.34
N PRO A 150 -10.60 6.24 -10.05
CA PRO A 150 -10.86 4.92 -9.49
C PRO A 150 -12.30 4.49 -9.79
N ALA A 151 -12.49 3.21 -10.11
CA ALA A 151 -13.80 2.61 -10.30
C ALA A 151 -14.55 2.37 -8.97
N ASN A 152 -13.83 2.40 -7.85
CA ASN A 152 -14.39 2.21 -6.52
C ASN A 152 -15.38 3.34 -6.17
N ASP A 153 -16.57 2.96 -5.67
CA ASP A 153 -17.62 3.87 -5.17
C ASP A 153 -17.71 3.87 -3.62
N ARG A 154 -16.98 2.98 -2.92
CA ARG A 154 -16.86 2.93 -1.46
C ARG A 154 -15.79 3.93 -0.99
N PHE A 155 -15.77 4.24 0.31
CA PHE A 155 -14.71 5.06 0.93
C PHE A 155 -14.47 6.39 0.18
N ASN A 156 -15.56 7.07 -0.16
CA ASN A 156 -15.55 8.32 -0.94
C ASN A 156 -14.84 8.23 -2.31
N GLY A 157 -14.81 7.04 -2.92
CA GLY A 157 -14.11 6.77 -4.18
C GLY A 157 -12.59 6.82 -4.03
N ALA A 158 -12.08 6.22 -2.95
CA ALA A 158 -10.66 6.02 -2.73
C ALA A 158 -10.04 5.16 -3.84
N GLY A 159 -8.88 5.58 -4.32
CA GLY A 159 -8.07 4.85 -5.29
C GLY A 159 -6.77 4.33 -4.69
N MET A 160 -6.53 4.59 -3.40
CA MET A 160 -5.45 4.02 -2.62
C MET A 160 -5.68 4.31 -1.14
N ASP A 161 -5.12 3.46 -0.31
CA ASP A 161 -4.91 3.64 1.11
C ASP A 161 -3.41 3.88 1.37
N VAL A 162 -3.13 4.77 2.31
CA VAL A 162 -1.77 5.11 2.71
C VAL A 162 -1.55 4.80 4.19
N SER A 163 -0.37 4.30 4.52
CA SER A 163 0.07 4.09 5.91
C SER A 163 0.01 5.37 6.75
N PRO A 164 0.01 5.26 8.11
CA PRO A 164 0.11 6.42 8.98
C PRO A 164 1.35 7.28 8.69
N ALA A 165 2.48 6.65 8.30
CA ALA A 165 3.71 7.37 7.95
C ALA A 165 3.52 8.27 6.72
N LEU A 166 2.82 7.77 5.70
CA LEU A 166 2.49 8.53 4.51
C LEU A 166 1.45 9.62 4.80
N ASN A 167 0.41 9.33 5.59
CA ASN A 167 -0.57 10.32 6.05
C ASN A 167 0.15 11.53 6.69
N GLY A 168 1.00 11.29 7.69
CA GLY A 168 1.73 12.38 8.35
C GLY A 168 2.77 13.06 7.47
N CYS A 169 3.41 12.33 6.55
CA CYS A 169 4.39 12.87 5.62
C CYS A 169 3.74 13.81 4.58
N LEU A 170 2.60 13.40 4.02
CA LEU A 170 1.83 14.18 3.05
C LEU A 170 1.06 15.31 3.73
N GLY A 171 0.79 15.18 5.03
CA GLY A 171 0.07 16.18 5.82
C GLY A 171 -1.43 16.13 5.57
N PHE A 172 -2.01 14.93 5.61
CA PHE A 172 -3.46 14.76 5.51
C PHE A 172 -4.18 15.55 6.61
N ALA A 173 -5.41 15.96 6.31
CA ALA A 173 -6.19 16.78 7.24
C ALA A 173 -6.60 16.02 8.50
N GLU A 174 -6.86 14.72 8.35
CA GLU A 174 -7.32 13.81 9.39
C GLU A 174 -6.50 12.52 9.38
N LEU A 175 -6.35 11.88 10.54
CA LEU A 175 -5.60 10.62 10.67
C LEU A 175 -6.30 9.43 10.00
N ASP A 176 -7.62 9.48 10.01
CA ASP A 176 -8.52 8.43 9.52
C ASP A 176 -9.69 9.13 8.82
N GLY A 177 -9.36 9.83 7.74
CA GLY A 177 -10.30 10.61 6.94
C GLY A 177 -10.27 10.19 5.48
N GLU A 178 -11.34 10.54 4.76
CA GLU A 178 -11.59 10.08 3.40
C GLU A 178 -11.67 11.22 2.36
N ASN A 179 -11.13 12.39 2.69
CA ASN A 179 -11.34 13.62 1.92
C ASN A 179 -10.09 14.12 1.17
N ASP A 180 -8.91 13.57 1.44
CA ASP A 180 -7.66 14.03 0.85
C ASP A 180 -7.47 13.52 -0.59
N ARG A 181 -7.11 14.45 -1.49
CA ARG A 181 -6.85 14.19 -2.91
C ARG A 181 -5.37 14.35 -3.19
N ILE A 182 -4.73 13.27 -3.59
CA ILE A 182 -3.30 13.27 -3.93
C ILE A 182 -3.09 12.94 -5.40
N ASP A 183 -1.99 13.45 -5.96
CA ASP A 183 -1.44 12.98 -7.22
C ASP A 183 -0.43 11.87 -6.93
N TRP A 184 -0.37 10.83 -7.77
CA TRP A 184 0.62 9.77 -7.60
C TRP A 184 1.15 9.25 -8.94
N GLN A 185 2.32 8.61 -8.89
CA GLN A 185 2.91 7.92 -10.04
C GLN A 185 3.87 6.82 -9.57
N PHE A 186 4.00 5.75 -10.36
CA PHE A 186 5.07 4.78 -10.15
C PHE A 186 6.45 5.42 -10.30
N ILE A 187 7.42 4.90 -9.56
CA ILE A 187 8.82 5.30 -9.66
C ILE A 187 9.72 4.08 -9.46
N ASP A 188 10.84 4.03 -10.17
CA ASP A 188 11.83 2.97 -9.96
C ASP A 188 12.62 3.17 -8.68
N ASP A 189 13.04 2.07 -8.04
CA ASP A 189 13.69 2.10 -6.73
C ASP A 189 14.96 2.97 -6.70
N SER A 190 15.67 3.03 -7.83
CA SER A 190 16.90 3.79 -8.06
C SER A 190 16.65 5.28 -8.24
N ALA A 191 15.42 5.66 -8.60
CA ALA A 191 14.98 7.04 -8.73
C ALA A 191 14.30 7.57 -7.46
N VAL A 192 14.02 6.71 -6.48
CA VAL A 192 13.51 7.14 -5.17
C VAL A 192 14.61 7.90 -4.42
N PRO A 193 14.42 9.20 -4.10
CA PRO A 193 15.45 9.98 -3.42
C PRO A 193 15.64 9.50 -1.97
N PRO A 194 16.79 9.81 -1.35
CA PRO A 194 16.99 9.59 0.08
C PRO A 194 15.90 10.30 0.92
N GLY A 195 15.41 9.60 1.94
CA GLY A 195 14.38 10.10 2.86
C GLY A 195 14.04 9.06 3.92
N PRO A 196 13.12 9.37 4.86
CA PRO A 196 12.74 8.46 5.94
C PRO A 196 12.21 7.12 5.42
N TRP A 197 11.53 7.13 4.26
CA TRP A 197 11.04 5.94 3.57
C TRP A 197 12.14 4.95 3.13
N LYS A 198 13.41 5.34 3.05
CA LYS A 198 14.53 4.43 2.71
C LYS A 198 15.25 3.86 3.95
N ILE A 199 14.84 4.21 5.17
CA ILE A 199 15.51 3.71 6.40
C ILE A 199 15.25 2.21 6.57
N ILE A 200 14.02 1.76 6.32
CA ILE A 200 13.65 0.34 6.26
C ILE A 200 12.95 0.11 4.92
N VAL A 201 13.44 -0.86 4.15
CA VAL A 201 12.90 -1.22 2.84
C VAL A 201 12.45 -2.67 2.90
N THR A 202 11.18 -2.92 2.58
CA THR A 202 10.65 -4.28 2.48
C THR A 202 11.21 -4.94 1.22
N THR A 203 11.79 -6.13 1.39
CA THR A 203 12.33 -6.95 0.30
C THR A 203 11.76 -8.37 0.28
N SER A 204 10.97 -8.74 1.28
CA SER A 204 10.20 -9.99 1.34
C SER A 204 9.26 -10.07 0.14
N GLY A 205 9.13 -11.28 -0.43
CA GLY A 205 8.16 -11.55 -1.49
C GLY A 205 6.76 -11.80 -0.94
N VAL A 206 5.86 -12.27 -1.81
CA VAL A 206 4.54 -12.75 -1.41
C VAL A 206 4.69 -13.92 -0.42
N THR A 207 3.90 -13.91 0.65
CA THR A 207 3.83 -15.00 1.64
C THR A 207 2.38 -15.39 1.87
N HIS A 208 1.95 -16.48 1.23
CA HIS A 208 0.64 -17.08 1.48
C HIS A 208 0.83 -18.46 2.13
N GLU A 209 0.06 -18.74 3.18
CA GLU A 209 0.06 -20.03 3.87
C GLU A 209 -0.77 -21.05 3.06
N SER A 210 -0.31 -22.31 3.03
CA SER A 210 -0.85 -23.38 2.17
C SER A 210 -1.97 -24.20 2.80
#